data_AF-A0AAN7H603-F1
#
_entry.id   AF-A0AAN7H603-F1
#
_cell.length_a   1.000
_cell.length_b   1.000
_cell.length_c   1.000
_cell.angle_alpha   90.00
_cell.angle_beta   90.00
_cell.angle_gamma   90.00
#
_symmetry.space_group_name_H-M   'P 1'
#
loop_
_entity.id
_entity.type
_entity.pdbx_description
1 polymer ?
#
loop_
_entity_poly.entity_id
_entity_poly.type
_entity_poly.pdbx_seq_one_letter_code
_entity_poly.pdbx_strand_id
1 'polypeptide(L)'
;MTPMKRPKRGPVQGSIEVFDPHGDLRLVIGADGTVFQVCSRALARSSPVWEAMLYGPFAEGKDRQSAAGNHWEVTLPEDTAEGFCIPLLAAHCKLTTIPPILDRDTLFAVVAVCDKYVMVECLAPFWRGWIEALPDRYPDPQVLIQELLISHRFGDQENYQAVLLMLLTFLGRDTASGRISVGKRGEYDLSQDIHLDHLGIFPQLELAHRTLFSAVGKRIREAMEKLTNPDSYHLLDGHWQRLCDCAMLGALHRTAALMEVEAWFKPGQEGLGSHTSTCLADVIIQLENMRRSVIAESGMSERQGGAHRDCTPWTPFTLDDIFTEHRVKDLVPFNETVVFKARGESWTNSRSVYD
;
A
#
# COMPACT_ATOMS: atom_id res chain seq x y z
N MET A 1 -24.20 49.23 -7.40
CA MET A 1 -24.17 47.80 -7.74
C MET A 1 -24.55 47.02 -6.50
N THR A 2 -25.75 46.46 -6.48
CA THR A 2 -26.29 45.64 -5.39
C THR A 2 -25.62 44.27 -5.41
N PRO A 3 -25.29 43.63 -4.26
CA PRO A 3 -24.65 42.32 -4.29
C PRO A 3 -25.66 41.28 -4.76
N MET A 4 -25.30 40.51 -5.80
CA MET A 4 -26.06 39.35 -6.24
C MET A 4 -26.17 38.34 -5.10
N LYS A 5 -27.39 38.12 -4.61
CA LYS A 5 -27.72 36.98 -3.74
C LYS A 5 -27.51 35.69 -4.53
N ARG A 6 -26.69 34.78 -3.99
CA ARG A 6 -26.62 33.39 -4.47
C ARG A 6 -28.03 32.78 -4.45
N PRO A 7 -28.45 32.07 -5.52
CA PRO A 7 -29.76 31.43 -5.53
C PRO A 7 -29.78 30.31 -4.49
N LYS A 8 -30.84 30.26 -3.67
CA LYS A 8 -31.15 29.09 -2.84
C LYS A 8 -31.44 27.92 -3.79
N ARG A 9 -30.60 26.88 -3.76
CA ARG A 9 -30.88 25.61 -4.47
C ARG A 9 -32.20 25.06 -3.91
N GLY A 10 -33.12 24.70 -4.82
CA GLY A 10 -34.33 23.97 -4.47
C GLY A 10 -34.01 22.56 -3.97
N PRO A 11 -35.00 21.85 -3.36
CA PRO A 11 -34.77 20.55 -2.76
C PRO A 11 -34.33 19.55 -3.83
N VAL A 12 -33.21 18.86 -3.57
CA VAL A 12 -32.68 17.78 -4.40
C VAL A 12 -33.71 16.64 -4.37
N GLN A 13 -34.26 16.31 -5.54
CA GLN A 13 -35.31 15.32 -5.70
C GLN A 13 -34.67 13.94 -5.94
N GLY A 14 -33.93 13.45 -4.93
CA GLY A 14 -33.34 12.11 -4.88
C GLY A 14 -34.15 11.18 -3.97
N SER A 15 -34.10 9.87 -4.21
CA SER A 15 -34.66 8.86 -3.30
C SER A 15 -33.90 8.92 -1.97
N ILE A 16 -34.64 8.99 -0.84
CA ILE A 16 -34.06 8.96 0.50
C ILE A 16 -33.76 7.51 0.88
N GLU A 17 -32.51 7.22 1.23
CA GLU A 17 -32.13 5.93 1.83
C GLU A 17 -32.29 5.99 3.35
N VAL A 18 -32.98 5.01 3.93
CA VAL A 18 -33.39 5.05 5.34
C VAL A 18 -32.56 4.09 6.20
N PHE A 19 -31.61 4.65 6.94
CA PHE A 19 -30.81 3.93 7.93
C PHE A 19 -31.53 3.85 9.28
N ASP A 20 -32.39 4.82 9.62
CA ASP A 20 -33.29 4.76 10.77
C ASP A 20 -34.67 5.34 10.39
N PRO A 21 -35.76 4.54 10.45
CA PRO A 21 -37.13 5.03 10.15
C PRO A 21 -37.59 6.17 11.07
N HIS A 22 -37.02 6.26 12.28
CA HIS A 22 -37.26 7.32 13.25
C HIS A 22 -36.10 8.32 13.30
N GLY A 23 -35.21 8.28 12.29
CA GLY A 23 -34.08 9.19 12.15
C GLY A 23 -34.52 10.65 12.16
N ASP A 24 -33.83 11.44 12.99
CA ASP A 24 -34.09 12.86 13.21
C ASP A 24 -33.18 13.77 12.36
N LEU A 25 -32.24 13.17 11.61
CA LEU A 25 -31.25 13.88 10.80
C LEU A 25 -31.23 13.34 9.37
N ARG A 26 -31.01 14.24 8.41
CA ARG A 26 -30.75 13.93 7.01
C ARG A 26 -29.35 14.37 6.63
N LEU A 27 -28.53 13.44 6.15
CA LEU A 27 -27.25 13.74 5.53
C LEU A 27 -27.47 13.90 4.03
N VAL A 28 -27.05 15.02 3.47
CA VAL A 28 -27.06 15.27 2.02
C VAL A 28 -25.62 15.15 1.54
N ILE A 29 -25.27 14.01 0.93
CA ILE A 29 -23.91 13.60 0.64
C ILE A 29 -23.62 13.77 -0.84
N GLY A 30 -22.42 14.27 -1.14
CA GLY A 30 -21.90 14.38 -2.49
C GLY A 30 -22.52 15.49 -3.34
N ALA A 31 -21.97 15.65 -4.53
CA ALA A 31 -22.42 16.64 -5.50
C ALA A 31 -23.79 16.28 -6.11
N ASP A 32 -24.10 14.98 -6.16
CA ASP A 32 -25.39 14.40 -6.54
C ASP A 32 -26.48 14.62 -5.48
N GLY A 33 -26.08 14.87 -4.23
CA GLY A 33 -26.99 15.22 -3.13
C GLY A 33 -27.82 14.02 -2.68
N THR A 34 -27.21 12.84 -2.66
CA THR A 34 -27.81 11.62 -2.10
C THR A 34 -28.21 11.85 -0.64
N VAL A 35 -29.44 11.48 -0.28
CA VAL A 35 -30.03 11.80 1.04
C VAL A 35 -30.16 10.55 1.89
N PHE A 36 -29.51 10.56 3.06
CA PHE A 36 -29.57 9.49 4.05
C PHE A 36 -30.33 9.94 5.30
N GLN A 37 -31.40 9.22 5.65
CA GLN A 37 -32.13 9.43 6.90
C GLN A 37 -31.51 8.58 8.01
N VAL A 38 -30.98 9.26 9.01
CA VAL A 38 -30.17 8.69 10.10
C VAL A 38 -30.63 9.23 11.45
N CYS A 39 -30.28 8.53 12.52
CA CYS A 39 -30.42 9.01 13.89
C CYS A 39 -29.13 9.71 14.35
N SER A 40 -29.22 11.02 14.59
CA SER A 40 -28.10 11.88 15.00
C SER A 40 -27.39 11.38 16.26
N ARG A 41 -28.15 10.80 17.21
CA ARG A 41 -27.61 10.25 18.45
C ARG A 41 -26.84 8.95 18.24
N ALA A 42 -27.20 8.15 17.23
CA ALA A 42 -26.41 6.97 16.89
C ALA A 42 -25.06 7.39 16.31
N LEU A 43 -25.06 8.37 15.39
CA LEU A 43 -23.84 8.93 14.81
C LEU A 43 -22.90 9.54 15.85
N ALA A 44 -23.43 10.40 16.73
CA ALA A 44 -22.64 11.01 17.79
C ALA A 44 -22.02 9.98 18.74
N ARG A 45 -22.71 8.86 19.03
CA ARG A 45 -22.11 7.79 19.84
C ARG A 45 -21.01 7.03 19.10
N SER A 46 -21.12 6.88 17.78
CA SER A 46 -20.13 6.16 16.97
C SER A 46 -18.90 6.98 16.60
N SER A 47 -18.93 8.30 16.81
CA SER A 47 -17.88 9.19 16.32
C SER A 47 -17.80 10.49 17.12
N PRO A 48 -16.61 10.84 17.64
CA PRO A 48 -16.39 12.13 18.29
C PRO A 48 -16.51 13.31 17.29
N VAL A 49 -16.24 13.08 16.01
CA VAL A 49 -16.40 14.10 14.96
C VAL A 49 -17.88 14.42 14.78
N TRP A 50 -18.73 13.41 14.68
CA TRP A 50 -20.18 13.59 14.60
C TRP A 50 -20.77 14.19 15.88
N GLU A 51 -20.28 13.79 17.05
CA GLU A 51 -20.68 14.41 18.31
C GLU A 51 -20.37 15.90 18.34
N ALA A 52 -19.13 16.27 18.01
CA ALA A 52 -18.71 17.67 17.96
C ALA A 52 -19.49 18.46 16.91
N MET A 53 -19.66 17.92 15.70
CA MET A 53 -20.36 18.60 14.59
C MET A 53 -21.84 18.83 14.91
N LEU A 54 -22.54 17.81 15.43
CA LEU A 54 -24.00 17.84 15.59
C LEU A 54 -24.45 18.48 16.91
N TYR A 55 -23.63 18.40 17.97
CA TYR A 55 -23.98 18.85 19.31
C TYR A 55 -23.02 19.90 19.88
N GLY A 56 -21.94 20.21 19.16
CA GLY A 56 -21.01 21.27 19.51
C GLY A 56 -21.38 22.64 18.91
N PRO A 57 -20.41 23.56 18.81
CA PRO A 57 -20.66 24.97 18.46
C PRO A 57 -20.83 25.22 16.95
N PHE A 58 -20.74 24.18 16.12
CA PHE A 58 -20.77 24.27 14.67
C PHE A 58 -22.16 24.65 14.12
N ALA A 59 -22.21 25.07 12.86
CA ALA A 59 -23.45 25.57 12.25
C ALA A 59 -24.49 24.44 12.10
N GLU A 60 -23.99 23.26 11.78
CA GLU A 60 -24.70 22.00 11.61
C GLU A 60 -25.57 21.68 12.84
N GLY A 61 -25.06 21.89 14.05
CA GLY A 61 -25.82 21.71 15.30
C GLY A 61 -26.83 22.82 15.60
N LYS A 62 -26.61 24.05 15.08
CA LYS A 62 -27.53 25.19 15.28
C LYS A 62 -28.76 25.08 14.40
N ASP A 63 -28.64 24.47 13.23
CA ASP A 63 -29.76 24.25 12.32
C ASP A 63 -30.84 23.35 12.93
N ARG A 64 -30.48 22.50 13.89
CA ARG A 64 -31.42 21.74 14.73
C ARG A 64 -32.48 22.64 15.40
N GLN A 65 -32.09 23.82 15.87
CA GLN A 65 -32.98 24.75 16.59
C GLN A 65 -33.84 25.58 15.65
N SER A 66 -33.36 25.77 14.41
CA SER A 66 -34.02 26.56 13.37
C SER A 66 -35.02 25.74 12.53
N ALA A 67 -34.98 24.41 12.65
CA ALA A 67 -35.78 23.46 11.90
C ALA A 67 -37.25 23.38 12.36
N ALA A 68 -37.86 24.50 12.73
CA ALA A 68 -39.28 24.58 13.10
C ALA A 68 -40.18 24.24 11.90
N GLY A 69 -40.40 22.94 11.67
CA GLY A 69 -41.19 22.36 10.57
C GLY A 69 -40.38 21.75 9.41
N ASN A 70 -39.05 21.86 9.41
CA ASN A 70 -38.17 21.22 8.41
C ASN A 70 -37.41 20.04 9.04
N HIS A 71 -36.92 19.11 8.21
CA HIS A 71 -35.98 18.09 8.68
C HIS A 71 -34.62 18.73 8.96
N TRP A 72 -33.96 18.33 10.04
CA TRP A 72 -32.60 18.74 10.34
C TRP A 72 -31.67 18.14 9.27
N GLU A 73 -31.01 18.99 8.48
CA GLU A 73 -30.20 18.60 7.34
C GLU A 73 -28.75 19.05 7.52
N VAL A 74 -27.81 18.17 7.18
CA VAL A 74 -26.37 18.45 7.13
C VAL A 74 -25.87 18.08 5.73
N THR A 75 -25.26 19.05 5.03
CA THR A 75 -24.74 18.84 3.67
C THR A 75 -23.24 18.62 3.68
N LEU A 76 -22.81 17.54 3.03
CA LEU A 76 -21.42 17.06 2.92
C LEU A 76 -21.03 16.95 1.43
N PRO A 77 -20.82 18.07 0.74
CA PRO A 77 -20.67 18.08 -0.72
C PRO A 77 -19.35 17.47 -1.20
N GLU A 78 -18.35 17.35 -0.33
CA GLU A 78 -17.02 16.82 -0.66
C GLU A 78 -16.88 15.32 -0.38
N ASP A 79 -17.91 14.68 0.18
CA ASP A 79 -17.90 13.25 0.48
C ASP A 79 -18.63 12.43 -0.60
N THR A 80 -18.38 11.12 -0.62
CA THR A 80 -19.07 10.17 -1.51
C THR A 80 -20.09 9.34 -0.75
N ALA A 81 -21.26 9.12 -1.33
CA ALA A 81 -22.33 8.32 -0.71
C ALA A 81 -21.90 6.86 -0.46
N GLU A 82 -21.12 6.30 -1.38
CA GLU A 82 -20.63 4.92 -1.34
C GLU A 82 -19.86 4.58 -0.05
N GLY A 83 -18.94 5.45 0.38
CA GLY A 83 -18.16 5.22 1.59
C GLY A 83 -18.97 5.30 2.89
N PHE A 84 -20.16 5.90 2.85
CA PHE A 84 -21.00 6.10 4.04
C PHE A 84 -21.93 4.92 4.36
N CYS A 85 -22.30 4.10 3.37
CA CYS A 85 -23.31 3.06 3.60
C CYS A 85 -22.90 2.09 4.72
N ILE A 86 -21.68 1.56 4.68
CA ILE A 86 -21.22 0.58 5.67
C ILE A 86 -21.04 1.19 7.08
N PRO A 87 -20.36 2.34 7.26
CA PRO A 87 -20.26 2.97 8.58
C PRO A 87 -21.62 3.35 9.17
N LEU A 88 -22.58 3.78 8.35
CA LEU A 88 -23.93 4.10 8.79
C LEU A 88 -24.70 2.84 9.22
N LEU A 89 -24.64 1.75 8.45
CA LEU A 89 -25.23 0.47 8.88
C LEU A 89 -24.67 0.03 10.23
N ALA A 90 -23.35 0.14 10.42
CA ALA A 90 -22.69 -0.23 11.66
C ALA A 90 -23.12 0.68 12.84
N ALA A 91 -23.12 1.99 12.66
CA ALA A 91 -23.55 2.97 13.66
C ALA A 91 -25.02 2.78 14.09
N HIS A 92 -25.86 2.31 13.17
CA HIS A 92 -27.28 2.01 13.39
C HIS A 92 -27.55 0.55 13.82
N CYS A 93 -26.52 -0.23 14.15
CA CYS A 93 -26.62 -1.64 14.54
C CYS A 93 -27.35 -2.53 13.52
N LYS A 94 -27.36 -2.16 12.23
CA LYS A 94 -27.93 -2.95 11.12
C LYS A 94 -26.90 -3.96 10.58
N LEU A 95 -26.30 -4.72 11.49
CA LEU A 95 -25.13 -5.56 11.20
C LEU A 95 -25.43 -6.68 10.20
N THR A 96 -26.67 -7.19 10.16
CA THR A 96 -27.10 -8.25 9.22
C THR A 96 -27.20 -7.77 7.77
N THR A 97 -27.19 -6.47 7.53
CA THR A 97 -27.23 -5.87 6.20
C THR A 97 -25.82 -5.60 5.66
N ILE A 98 -24.81 -5.62 6.53
CA ILE A 98 -23.42 -5.43 6.13
C ILE A 98 -22.97 -6.66 5.35
N PRO A 99 -22.46 -6.51 4.11
CA PRO A 99 -22.04 -7.63 3.29
C PRO A 99 -20.80 -8.31 3.89
N PRO A 100 -20.71 -9.65 3.81
CA PRO A 100 -19.56 -10.38 4.35
C PRO A 100 -18.28 -10.19 3.52
N ILE A 101 -18.42 -9.69 2.28
CA ILE A 101 -17.33 -9.47 1.33
C ILE A 101 -17.51 -8.07 0.72
N LEU A 102 -16.41 -7.35 0.58
CA LEU A 102 -16.35 -6.06 -0.11
C LEU A 102 -15.26 -6.13 -1.18
N ASP A 103 -15.50 -5.48 -2.32
CA ASP A 103 -14.42 -5.21 -3.26
C ASP A 103 -13.48 -4.13 -2.71
N ARG A 104 -12.30 -4.01 -3.35
CA ARG A 104 -11.21 -3.15 -2.88
C ARG A 104 -11.60 -1.66 -2.89
N ASP A 105 -12.29 -1.20 -3.93
CA ASP A 105 -12.65 0.21 -4.08
C ASP A 105 -13.70 0.61 -3.05
N THR A 106 -14.71 -0.23 -2.84
CA THR A 106 -15.71 -0.03 -1.77
C THR A 106 -15.03 -0.01 -0.40
N LEU A 107 -14.16 -0.98 -0.09
CA LEU A 107 -13.46 -1.04 1.20
C LEU A 107 -12.58 0.20 1.41
N PHE A 108 -11.88 0.66 0.37
CA PHE A 108 -11.09 1.88 0.42
C PHE A 108 -11.95 3.12 0.70
N ALA A 109 -13.09 3.27 0.01
CA ALA A 109 -14.03 4.37 0.24
C ALA A 109 -14.58 4.36 1.68
N VAL A 110 -14.91 3.18 2.22
CA VAL A 110 -15.34 3.00 3.61
C VAL A 110 -14.24 3.42 4.58
N VAL A 111 -12.99 3.00 4.33
CA VAL A 111 -11.84 3.40 5.17
C VAL A 111 -11.62 4.91 5.12
N ALA A 112 -11.74 5.56 3.95
CA ALA A 112 -11.59 7.01 3.83
C ALA A 112 -12.64 7.77 4.67
N VAL A 113 -13.92 7.34 4.63
CA VAL A 113 -14.98 7.92 5.47
C VAL A 113 -14.72 7.65 6.95
N CYS A 114 -14.38 6.40 7.31
CA CYS A 114 -14.09 6.05 8.70
C CYS A 114 -12.88 6.78 9.27
N ASP A 115 -11.88 7.10 8.45
CA ASP A 115 -10.73 7.91 8.85
C ASP A 115 -11.15 9.35 9.12
N LYS A 116 -11.84 9.97 8.16
CA LYS A 116 -12.32 11.36 8.26
C LYS A 116 -13.23 11.60 9.45
N TYR A 117 -14.13 10.65 9.71
CA TYR A 117 -15.13 10.76 10.78
C TYR A 117 -14.77 9.97 12.03
N VAL A 118 -13.60 9.34 12.12
CA VAL A 118 -13.17 8.54 13.28
C VAL A 118 -14.23 7.48 13.65
N MET A 119 -14.56 6.62 12.68
CA MET A 119 -15.58 5.56 12.78
C MET A 119 -15.03 4.15 12.52
N VAL A 120 -13.70 3.99 12.46
CA VAL A 120 -13.06 2.68 12.20
C VAL A 120 -13.48 1.63 13.23
N GLU A 121 -13.74 2.05 14.48
CA GLU A 121 -14.15 1.15 15.57
C GLU A 121 -15.43 0.38 15.29
N CYS A 122 -16.37 0.98 14.57
CA CYS A 122 -17.64 0.34 14.21
C CYS A 122 -17.44 -0.86 13.27
N LEU A 123 -16.29 -0.98 12.62
CA LEU A 123 -15.98 -2.00 11.62
C LEU A 123 -15.17 -3.18 12.19
N ALA A 124 -14.82 -3.14 13.47
CA ALA A 124 -14.03 -4.19 14.15
C ALA A 124 -14.51 -5.63 13.88
N PRO A 125 -15.83 -5.93 13.81
CA PRO A 125 -16.31 -7.30 13.58
C PRO A 125 -16.11 -7.84 12.16
N PHE A 126 -15.84 -6.97 11.18
CA PHE A 126 -15.95 -7.33 9.76
C PHE A 126 -14.64 -7.28 9.00
N TRP A 127 -13.76 -6.34 9.36
CA TRP A 127 -12.64 -5.95 8.51
C TRP A 127 -11.70 -7.10 8.13
N ARG A 128 -11.47 -8.07 9.03
CA ARG A 128 -10.61 -9.24 8.75
C ARG A 128 -11.14 -10.05 7.57
N GLY A 129 -12.44 -10.36 7.60
CA GLY A 129 -13.08 -11.12 6.53
C GLY A 129 -13.06 -10.38 5.20
N TRP A 130 -13.15 -9.05 5.22
CA TRP A 130 -13.03 -8.24 4.00
C TRP A 130 -11.62 -8.26 3.42
N ILE A 131 -10.58 -8.08 4.25
CA ILE A 131 -9.18 -8.13 3.80
C ILE A 131 -8.84 -9.53 3.25
N GLU A 132 -9.23 -10.59 3.97
CA GLU A 132 -8.99 -11.97 3.54
C GLU A 132 -9.72 -12.34 2.24
N ALA A 133 -10.84 -11.67 1.93
CA ALA A 133 -11.60 -11.88 0.71
C ALA A 133 -11.13 -11.05 -0.49
N LEU A 134 -10.16 -10.13 -0.30
CA LEU A 134 -9.60 -9.37 -1.41
C LEU A 134 -8.85 -10.31 -2.37
N PRO A 135 -8.97 -10.09 -3.69
CA PRO A 135 -8.24 -10.88 -4.67
C PRO A 135 -6.74 -10.69 -4.53
N ASP A 136 -5.98 -11.68 -5.02
CA ASP A 136 -4.51 -11.62 -5.05
C ASP A 136 -4.01 -10.28 -5.60
N ARG A 137 -3.00 -9.75 -4.91
CA ARG A 137 -2.42 -8.44 -5.23
C ARG A 137 -1.69 -8.54 -6.57
N TYR A 138 -1.95 -7.58 -7.44
CA TYR A 138 -1.12 -7.33 -8.62
C TYR A 138 -0.26 -6.09 -8.34
N PRO A 139 0.96 -5.98 -8.91
CA PRO A 139 1.82 -4.80 -8.75
C PRO A 139 1.29 -3.58 -9.55
N ASP A 140 0.04 -3.23 -9.30
CA ASP A 140 -0.57 -1.98 -9.70
C ASP A 140 -0.37 -0.94 -8.57
N PRO A 141 0.19 0.25 -8.86
CA PRO A 141 0.47 1.25 -7.85
C PRO A 141 -0.76 1.64 -7.02
N GLN A 142 -1.91 1.87 -7.67
CA GLN A 142 -3.12 2.32 -7.00
C GLN A 142 -3.61 1.24 -6.03
N VAL A 143 -3.61 -0.03 -6.46
CA VAL A 143 -3.96 -1.18 -5.62
C VAL A 143 -3.07 -1.29 -4.39
N LEU A 144 -1.75 -1.17 -4.55
CA LEU A 144 -0.82 -1.26 -3.42
C LEU A 144 -1.03 -0.12 -2.42
N ILE A 145 -1.29 1.10 -2.90
CA ILE A 145 -1.54 2.25 -2.04
C ILE A 145 -2.84 2.09 -1.24
N GLN A 146 -3.93 1.70 -1.92
CA GLN A 146 -5.21 1.42 -1.27
C GLN A 146 -5.06 0.35 -0.18
N GLU A 147 -4.41 -0.77 -0.50
CA GLU A 147 -4.21 -1.85 0.47
C GLU A 147 -3.30 -1.45 1.63
N LEU A 148 -2.26 -0.65 1.38
CA LEU A 148 -1.40 -0.12 2.43
C LEU A 148 -2.22 0.74 3.42
N LEU A 149 -3.08 1.60 2.90
CA LEU A 149 -3.96 2.48 3.69
C LEU A 149 -5.02 1.69 4.45
N ILE A 150 -5.68 0.73 3.80
CA ILE A 150 -6.65 -0.19 4.42
C ILE A 150 -6.00 -0.93 5.59
N SER A 151 -4.85 -1.56 5.35
CA SER A 151 -4.12 -2.34 6.37
C SER A 151 -3.71 -1.46 7.54
N HIS A 152 -3.19 -0.26 7.22
CA HIS A 152 -2.78 0.70 8.24
C HIS A 152 -3.94 1.14 9.11
N ARG A 153 -5.10 1.48 8.53
CA ARG A 153 -6.26 1.95 9.29
C ARG A 153 -6.91 0.85 10.12
N PHE A 154 -6.93 -0.39 9.64
CA PHE A 154 -7.48 -1.52 10.41
C PHE A 154 -6.52 -2.14 11.42
N GLY A 155 -5.24 -1.77 11.42
CA GLY A 155 -4.27 -2.38 12.33
C GLY A 155 -3.70 -3.71 11.85
N ASP A 156 -3.84 -4.03 10.57
CA ASP A 156 -3.32 -5.25 9.98
C ASP A 156 -1.82 -5.09 9.65
N GLN A 157 -0.99 -5.27 10.67
CA GLN A 157 0.46 -5.09 10.57
C GLN A 157 1.10 -6.07 9.58
N GLU A 158 0.63 -7.32 9.53
CA GLU A 158 1.21 -8.35 8.65
C GLU A 158 0.95 -8.00 7.18
N ASN A 159 -0.29 -7.67 6.85
CA ASN A 159 -0.68 -7.24 5.52
C ASN A 159 0.00 -5.93 5.13
N TYR A 160 0.06 -4.96 6.05
CA TYR A 160 0.77 -3.69 5.85
C TYR A 160 2.23 -3.92 5.47
N GLN A 161 2.95 -4.77 6.21
CA GLN A 161 4.35 -5.07 5.92
C GLN A 161 4.52 -5.76 4.57
N ALA A 162 3.64 -6.72 4.23
CA ALA A 162 3.71 -7.41 2.94
C ALA A 162 3.51 -6.45 1.77
N VAL A 163 2.49 -5.58 1.84
CA VAL A 163 2.19 -4.58 0.82
C VAL A 163 3.31 -3.54 0.72
N LEU A 164 3.84 -3.09 1.85
CA LEU A 164 4.96 -2.15 1.90
C LEU A 164 6.21 -2.72 1.24
N LEU A 165 6.57 -3.97 1.53
CA LEU A 165 7.71 -4.63 0.90
C LEU A 165 7.51 -4.75 -0.62
N MET A 166 6.28 -5.06 -1.06
CA MET A 166 5.94 -5.05 -2.47
C MET A 166 6.06 -3.64 -3.07
N LEU A 167 5.56 -2.61 -2.40
CA LEU A 167 5.68 -1.22 -2.86
C LEU A 167 7.16 -0.83 -3.04
N LEU A 168 8.03 -1.18 -2.09
CA LEU A 168 9.47 -0.89 -2.14
C LEU A 168 10.20 -1.57 -3.31
N THR A 169 9.73 -2.72 -3.79
CA THR A 169 10.36 -3.39 -4.95
C THR A 169 10.01 -2.72 -6.27
N PHE A 170 8.83 -2.11 -6.36
CA PHE A 170 8.35 -1.40 -7.55
C PHE A 170 8.57 0.12 -7.48
N LEU A 171 9.18 0.59 -6.40
CA LEU A 171 9.54 1.98 -6.23
C LEU A 171 10.74 2.31 -7.13
N GLY A 172 10.60 3.37 -7.93
CA GLY A 172 11.63 4.00 -8.72
C GLY A 172 11.89 5.41 -8.22
N ARG A 173 13.08 5.94 -8.49
CA ARG A 173 13.45 7.30 -8.10
C ARG A 173 14.17 8.01 -9.22
N ASP A 174 13.59 9.09 -9.70
CA ASP A 174 14.30 10.02 -10.58
C ASP A 174 15.28 10.84 -9.74
N THR A 175 16.58 10.63 -9.96
CA THR A 175 17.65 11.34 -9.23
C THR A 175 17.82 12.79 -9.67
N ALA A 176 17.32 13.19 -10.85
CA ALA A 176 17.36 14.56 -11.32
C ALA A 176 16.23 15.41 -10.72
N SER A 177 15.01 14.87 -10.67
CA SER A 177 13.86 15.57 -10.10
C SER A 177 13.62 15.28 -8.62
N GLY A 178 14.24 14.22 -8.08
CA GLY A 178 13.97 13.70 -6.74
C GLY A 178 12.63 12.98 -6.60
N ARG A 179 11.85 12.83 -7.70
CA ARG A 179 10.51 12.25 -7.69
C ARG A 179 10.57 10.76 -7.39
N ILE A 180 9.65 10.33 -6.52
CA ILE A 180 9.45 8.94 -6.13
C ILE A 180 8.23 8.45 -6.90
N SER A 181 8.42 7.41 -7.71
CA SER A 181 7.36 6.87 -8.54
C SER A 181 7.26 5.35 -8.38
N VAL A 182 6.11 4.78 -8.77
CA VAL A 182 5.86 3.35 -8.71
C VAL A 182 5.37 2.84 -10.05
N GLY A 183 5.73 1.59 -10.35
CA GLY A 183 5.38 0.89 -11.58
C GLY A 183 6.55 0.78 -12.55
N LYS A 184 6.40 -0.04 -13.59
CA LYS A 184 7.47 -0.47 -14.53
C LYS A 184 8.25 0.67 -15.20
N ARG A 185 7.75 1.90 -15.17
CA ARG A 185 8.38 3.11 -15.73
C ARG A 185 8.13 4.38 -14.90
N GLY A 186 7.74 4.23 -13.62
CA GLY A 186 7.39 5.37 -12.79
C GLY A 186 6.13 6.10 -13.26
N GLU A 187 5.12 5.33 -13.67
CA GLU A 187 3.84 5.84 -14.20
C GLU A 187 3.02 6.57 -13.14
N TYR A 188 3.21 6.21 -11.88
CA TYR A 188 2.51 6.79 -10.75
C TYR A 188 3.46 7.58 -9.86
N ASP A 189 3.25 8.90 -9.72
CA ASP A 189 4.04 9.75 -8.84
C ASP A 189 3.47 9.71 -7.42
N LEU A 190 4.18 9.05 -6.51
CA LEU A 190 3.74 8.94 -5.12
C LEU A 190 3.74 10.30 -4.42
N SER A 191 4.58 11.25 -4.82
CA SER A 191 4.66 12.56 -4.17
C SER A 191 3.40 13.41 -4.36
N GLN A 192 2.50 13.01 -5.27
CA GLN A 192 1.23 13.67 -5.51
C GLN A 192 0.06 12.97 -4.83
N ASP A 193 0.28 11.79 -4.22
CA ASP A 193 -0.77 11.06 -3.53
C ASP A 193 -1.05 11.69 -2.16
N ILE A 194 -2.23 12.31 -2.05
CA ILE A 194 -2.69 12.98 -0.84
C ILE A 194 -2.86 12.02 0.35
N HIS A 195 -3.16 10.74 0.10
CA HIS A 195 -3.45 9.78 1.15
C HIS A 195 -2.16 9.24 1.80
N LEU A 196 -1.10 9.05 1.02
CA LEU A 196 0.21 8.65 1.52
C LEU A 196 0.92 9.75 2.29
N ASP A 197 0.75 11.02 1.88
CA ASP A 197 1.34 12.16 2.59
C ASP A 197 0.89 12.21 4.05
N HIS A 198 -0.40 11.92 4.30
CA HIS A 198 -0.94 11.83 5.65
C HIS A 198 -0.32 10.73 6.52
N LEU A 199 0.28 9.69 5.93
CA LEU A 199 0.99 8.66 6.69
C LEU A 199 2.38 9.13 7.14
N GLY A 200 2.94 10.16 6.51
CA GLY A 200 4.27 10.66 6.84
C GLY A 200 5.39 9.62 6.66
N ILE A 201 5.18 8.63 5.76
CA ILE A 201 6.09 7.49 5.55
C ILE A 201 7.15 7.74 4.47
N PHE A 202 7.10 8.87 3.75
CA PHE A 202 8.03 9.15 2.64
C PHE A 202 9.51 9.11 3.04
N PRO A 203 9.96 9.72 4.14
CA PRO A 203 11.36 9.61 4.56
C PRO A 203 11.80 8.18 4.83
N GLN A 204 10.92 7.36 5.40
CA GLN A 204 11.15 5.96 5.73
C GLN A 204 11.19 5.11 4.48
N LEU A 205 10.28 5.34 3.53
CA LEU A 205 10.29 4.72 2.21
C LEU A 205 11.59 5.03 1.48
N GLU A 206 12.06 6.28 1.51
CA GLU A 206 13.31 6.67 0.88
C GLU A 206 14.52 5.97 1.52
N LEU A 207 14.58 5.93 2.86
CA LEU A 207 15.64 5.25 3.58
C LEU A 207 15.65 3.74 3.30
N ALA A 208 14.48 3.10 3.35
CA ALA A 208 14.31 1.68 3.05
C ALA A 208 14.74 1.38 1.62
N HIS A 209 14.27 2.16 0.64
CA HIS A 209 14.64 2.05 -0.75
C HIS A 209 16.16 2.16 -0.96
N ARG A 210 16.82 3.20 -0.42
CA ARG A 210 18.28 3.34 -0.52
C ARG A 210 19.03 2.14 0.10
N THR A 211 18.54 1.64 1.24
CA THR A 211 19.13 0.49 1.92
C THR A 211 19.04 -0.77 1.06
N LEU A 212 17.87 -1.02 0.46
CA LEU A 212 17.63 -2.14 -0.45
C LEU A 212 18.55 -2.11 -1.67
N PHE A 213 18.62 -0.96 -2.35
CA PHE A 213 19.46 -0.81 -3.53
C PHE A 213 20.93 -0.97 -3.20
N SER A 214 21.38 -0.44 -2.06
CA SER A 214 22.75 -0.65 -1.58
C SER A 214 23.04 -2.12 -1.30
N ALA A 215 22.12 -2.84 -0.68
CA ALA A 215 22.25 -4.26 -0.37
C ALA A 215 22.33 -5.12 -1.65
N VAL A 216 21.41 -4.89 -2.59
CA VAL A 216 21.37 -5.60 -3.88
C VAL A 216 22.62 -5.29 -4.69
N GLY A 217 23.02 -4.02 -4.74
CA GLY A 217 24.25 -3.59 -5.41
C GLY A 217 25.49 -4.30 -4.84
N LYS A 218 25.57 -4.45 -3.51
CA LYS A 218 26.64 -5.20 -2.84
C LYS A 218 26.67 -6.67 -3.27
N ARG A 219 25.52 -7.35 -3.30
CA ARG A 219 25.43 -8.75 -3.76
C ARG A 219 25.91 -8.93 -5.19
N ILE A 220 25.56 -7.99 -6.07
CA ILE A 220 25.98 -8.02 -7.48
C ILE A 220 27.49 -7.79 -7.58
N ARG A 221 28.05 -6.85 -6.81
CA ARG A 221 29.52 -6.64 -6.76
C ARG A 221 30.26 -7.89 -6.30
N GLU A 222 29.80 -8.52 -5.21
CA GLU A 222 30.39 -9.77 -4.72
C GLU A 222 30.35 -10.87 -5.80
N ALA A 223 29.28 -10.94 -6.59
CA ALA A 223 29.19 -11.87 -7.71
C ALA A 223 30.16 -11.53 -8.85
N MET A 224 30.28 -10.25 -9.22
CA MET A 224 31.23 -9.79 -10.23
C MET A 224 32.69 -10.05 -9.83
N GLU A 225 33.04 -9.81 -8.56
CA GLU A 225 34.37 -10.09 -8.02
C GLU A 225 34.70 -11.58 -8.08
N LYS A 226 33.73 -12.45 -7.74
CA LYS A 226 33.88 -13.90 -7.89
C LYS A 226 34.09 -14.30 -9.35
N LEU A 227 33.22 -13.84 -10.25
CA LEU A 227 33.30 -14.12 -11.69
C LEU A 227 34.61 -13.63 -12.34
N THR A 228 35.22 -12.59 -11.78
CA THR A 228 36.51 -12.06 -12.23
C THR A 228 37.70 -12.86 -11.67
N ASN A 229 37.51 -13.57 -10.54
CA ASN A 229 38.54 -14.36 -9.91
C ASN A 229 38.60 -15.79 -10.50
N PRO A 230 39.66 -16.13 -11.25
CA PRO A 230 39.79 -17.45 -11.89
C PRO A 230 39.91 -18.63 -10.91
N ASP A 231 40.17 -18.35 -9.63
CA ASP A 231 40.34 -19.37 -8.58
C ASP A 231 39.05 -19.61 -7.75
N SER A 232 37.94 -18.92 -8.05
CA SER A 232 36.75 -18.90 -7.18
C SER A 232 35.76 -20.05 -7.34
N TYR A 233 35.80 -20.82 -8.44
CA TYR A 233 34.88 -21.94 -8.72
C TYR A 233 35.62 -23.21 -9.17
N HIS A 234 35.22 -24.36 -8.60
CA HIS A 234 35.81 -25.68 -8.87
C HIS A 234 34.79 -26.73 -9.36
N LEU A 235 33.61 -26.31 -9.82
CA LEU A 235 32.50 -27.22 -10.14
C LEU A 235 32.56 -27.82 -11.56
N LEU A 236 33.34 -27.24 -12.47
CA LEU A 236 33.47 -27.69 -13.87
C LEU A 236 34.95 -27.86 -14.27
N ASP A 237 35.19 -28.60 -15.36
CA ASP A 237 36.49 -28.62 -16.02
C ASP A 237 36.92 -27.19 -16.40
N GLY A 238 38.18 -26.82 -16.13
CA GLY A 238 38.63 -25.43 -16.01
C GLY A 238 38.45 -24.57 -17.27
N HIS A 239 38.32 -25.19 -18.44
CA HIS A 239 37.99 -24.49 -19.69
C HIS A 239 36.54 -24.00 -19.75
N TRP A 240 35.59 -24.87 -19.35
CA TRP A 240 34.15 -24.57 -19.42
C TRP A 240 33.72 -23.62 -18.32
N GLN A 241 34.32 -23.71 -17.13
CA GLN A 241 34.12 -22.76 -16.05
C GLN A 241 34.44 -21.33 -16.52
N ARG A 242 35.62 -21.13 -17.12
CA ARG A 242 36.06 -19.81 -17.63
C ARG A 242 35.12 -19.26 -18.70
N LEU A 243 34.61 -20.11 -19.61
CA LEU A 243 33.66 -19.66 -20.62
C LEU A 243 32.32 -19.23 -20.00
N CYS A 244 31.84 -19.96 -19.00
CA CYS A 244 30.64 -19.60 -18.26
C CYS A 244 30.83 -18.27 -17.51
N ASP A 245 31.94 -18.13 -16.78
CA ASP A 245 32.22 -16.93 -16.00
C ASP A 245 32.32 -15.68 -16.89
N CYS A 246 33.01 -15.78 -18.02
CA CYS A 246 33.08 -14.71 -19.03
C CYS A 246 31.70 -14.35 -19.61
N ALA A 247 30.87 -15.36 -19.92
CA ALA A 247 29.53 -15.13 -20.46
C ALA A 247 28.62 -14.44 -19.43
N MET A 248 28.67 -14.88 -18.18
CA MET A 248 27.91 -14.32 -17.06
C MET A 248 28.36 -12.89 -16.73
N LEU A 249 29.67 -12.66 -16.66
CA LEU A 249 30.24 -11.33 -16.43
C LEU A 249 29.85 -10.36 -17.57
N GLY A 250 29.96 -10.81 -18.82
CA GLY A 250 29.54 -10.03 -19.98
C GLY A 250 28.05 -9.71 -19.98
N ALA A 251 27.20 -10.64 -19.55
CA ALA A 251 25.77 -10.42 -19.39
C ALA A 251 25.48 -9.38 -18.31
N LEU A 252 26.06 -9.53 -17.11
CA LEU A 252 25.92 -8.56 -16.01
C LEU A 252 26.29 -7.14 -16.44
N HIS A 253 27.44 -6.97 -17.11
CA HIS A 253 27.84 -5.66 -17.64
C HIS A 253 26.85 -5.11 -18.66
N ARG A 254 26.33 -5.94 -19.59
CA ARG A 254 25.35 -5.49 -20.58
C ARG A 254 24.04 -5.04 -19.95
N THR A 255 23.52 -5.75 -18.95
CA THR A 255 22.30 -5.30 -18.26
C THR A 255 22.54 -4.09 -17.40
N ALA A 256 23.69 -4.01 -16.73
CA ALA A 256 24.07 -2.81 -16.00
C ALA A 256 24.04 -1.57 -16.93
N ALA A 257 24.57 -1.72 -18.14
CA ALA A 257 24.54 -0.69 -19.18
C ALA A 257 23.11 -0.38 -19.68
N LEU A 258 22.34 -1.42 -20.04
CA LEU A 258 20.98 -1.29 -20.57
C LEU A 258 20.01 -0.63 -19.59
N MET A 259 20.19 -0.89 -18.30
CA MET A 259 19.37 -0.30 -17.24
C MET A 259 19.95 1.01 -16.71
N GLU A 260 21.09 1.46 -17.21
CA GLU A 260 21.82 2.64 -16.74
C GLU A 260 22.19 2.58 -15.23
N VAL A 261 22.37 1.36 -14.72
CA VAL A 261 22.70 1.09 -13.31
C VAL A 261 24.18 0.76 -13.09
N GLU A 262 25.04 0.96 -14.10
CA GLU A 262 26.48 0.67 -14.02
C GLU A 262 27.16 1.30 -12.81
N ALA A 263 26.75 2.51 -12.44
CA ALA A 263 27.27 3.21 -11.27
C ALA A 263 26.94 2.50 -9.95
N TRP A 264 25.82 1.78 -9.86
CA TRP A 264 25.40 1.09 -8.63
C TRP A 264 26.34 -0.04 -8.24
N PHE A 265 27.07 -0.59 -9.21
CA PHE A 265 28.02 -1.67 -9.00
C PHE A 265 29.45 -1.16 -8.83
N LYS A 266 29.67 0.16 -8.80
CA LYS A 266 30.99 0.74 -8.48
C LYS A 266 31.10 0.95 -6.96
N PRO A 267 32.24 0.59 -6.34
CA PRO A 267 32.47 0.85 -4.92
C PRO A 267 32.27 2.34 -4.58
N GLY A 268 31.50 2.64 -3.53
CA GLY A 268 31.27 4.01 -3.05
C GLY A 268 30.31 4.85 -3.91
N GLN A 269 29.69 4.26 -4.94
CA GLN A 269 28.62 4.87 -5.74
C GLN A 269 27.31 4.09 -5.64
N GLU A 270 27.13 3.33 -4.55
CA GLU A 270 25.93 2.53 -4.31
C GLU A 270 24.67 3.40 -4.31
N GLY A 271 23.69 3.04 -5.15
CA GLY A 271 22.41 3.75 -5.23
C GLY A 271 22.49 5.16 -5.85
N LEU A 272 23.65 5.59 -6.37
CA LEU A 272 23.87 6.89 -7.03
C LEU A 272 23.80 6.76 -8.57
N GLY A 273 22.77 6.07 -9.07
CA GLY A 273 22.50 6.03 -10.52
C GLY A 273 22.05 7.39 -10.97
N SER A 274 22.76 8.00 -11.91
CA SER A 274 22.54 9.40 -12.26
C SER A 274 21.19 9.70 -12.89
N HIS A 275 20.39 8.73 -13.38
CA HIS A 275 19.12 9.02 -14.06
C HIS A 275 18.07 7.88 -14.07
N THR A 276 18.10 6.94 -13.12
CA THR A 276 17.31 5.71 -13.28
C THR A 276 15.93 5.74 -12.62
N SER A 277 14.88 5.84 -13.45
CA SER A 277 13.48 5.50 -13.07
C SER A 277 13.26 4.01 -12.79
N THR A 278 14.33 3.20 -12.86
CA THR A 278 14.31 1.75 -12.75
C THR A 278 14.05 1.29 -11.31
N CYS A 279 13.05 0.43 -11.13
CA CYS A 279 12.74 -0.18 -9.84
C CYS A 279 13.56 -1.46 -9.59
N LEU A 280 13.61 -1.90 -8.33
CA LEU A 280 14.38 -3.08 -7.94
C LEU A 280 13.85 -4.37 -8.58
N ALA A 281 12.52 -4.46 -8.75
CA ALA A 281 11.89 -5.58 -9.42
C ALA A 281 12.41 -5.75 -10.86
N ASP A 282 12.53 -4.65 -11.62
CA ASP A 282 13.05 -4.68 -12.98
C ASP A 282 14.50 -5.18 -13.01
N VAL A 283 15.33 -4.71 -12.08
CA VAL A 283 16.74 -5.14 -11.96
C VAL A 283 16.83 -6.64 -11.77
N ILE A 284 16.07 -7.17 -10.82
CA ILE A 284 16.08 -8.59 -10.49
C ILE A 284 15.54 -9.43 -11.65
N ILE A 285 14.45 -9.00 -12.29
CA ILE A 285 13.88 -9.68 -13.45
C ILE A 285 14.88 -9.73 -14.61
N GLN A 286 15.55 -8.61 -14.91
CA GLN A 286 16.53 -8.57 -16.00
C GLN A 286 17.76 -9.44 -15.71
N LEU A 287 18.27 -9.41 -14.47
CA LEU A 287 19.36 -10.27 -14.03
C LEU A 287 19.00 -11.75 -14.16
N GLU A 288 17.80 -12.15 -13.74
CA GLU A 288 17.34 -13.53 -13.83
C GLU A 288 17.07 -13.97 -15.29
N ASN A 289 16.47 -13.12 -16.11
CA ASN A 289 16.24 -13.40 -17.53
C ASN A 289 17.57 -13.65 -18.27
N MET A 290 18.56 -12.80 -18.01
CA MET A 290 19.90 -13.00 -18.58
C MET A 290 20.56 -14.29 -18.11
N ARG A 291 20.48 -14.61 -16.81
CA ARG A 291 21.02 -15.87 -16.29
C ARG A 291 20.48 -17.05 -17.09
N ARG A 292 19.16 -17.07 -17.29
CA ARG A 292 18.46 -18.09 -18.06
C ARG A 292 18.94 -18.11 -19.51
N SER A 293 19.11 -16.96 -20.15
CA SER A 293 19.64 -16.85 -21.52
C SER A 293 21.07 -17.39 -21.64
N VAL A 294 21.99 -17.02 -20.74
CA VAL A 294 23.38 -17.52 -20.76
C VAL A 294 23.42 -19.04 -20.54
N ILE A 295 22.60 -19.57 -19.62
CA ILE A 295 22.49 -21.02 -19.39
C ILE A 295 21.94 -21.73 -20.64
N ALA A 296 20.95 -21.16 -21.32
CA ALA A 296 20.36 -21.75 -22.51
C ALA A 296 21.32 -21.73 -23.72
N GLU A 297 21.94 -20.58 -24.00
CA GLU A 297 22.81 -20.38 -25.17
C GLU A 297 24.15 -21.10 -25.08
N SER A 298 24.67 -21.30 -23.87
CA SER A 298 25.93 -22.03 -23.66
C SER A 298 25.83 -23.52 -24.03
N GLY A 299 24.62 -24.07 -24.19
CA GLY A 299 24.40 -25.50 -24.43
C GLY A 299 24.93 -26.40 -23.30
N MET A 300 25.27 -25.81 -22.15
CA MET A 300 25.95 -26.48 -21.03
C MET A 300 25.01 -27.42 -20.28
N SER A 301 23.70 -27.16 -20.29
CA SER A 301 22.68 -27.99 -19.65
C SER A 301 22.53 -29.37 -20.31
N GLU A 302 22.72 -29.48 -21.62
CA GLU A 302 22.66 -30.74 -22.38
C GLU A 302 24.00 -31.50 -22.34
N ARG A 303 25.13 -30.79 -22.28
CA ARG A 303 26.47 -31.37 -22.44
C ARG A 303 27.12 -31.87 -21.14
N GLN A 304 26.68 -31.40 -19.97
CA GLN A 304 27.37 -31.68 -18.69
C GLN A 304 26.50 -32.30 -17.59
N GLY A 305 25.37 -32.95 -17.94
CA GLY A 305 24.66 -33.87 -17.04
C GLY A 305 24.44 -33.35 -15.60
N GLY A 306 23.49 -32.43 -15.41
CA GLY A 306 23.02 -32.02 -14.07
C GLY A 306 23.89 -31.00 -13.33
N ALA A 307 25.22 -31.05 -13.45
CA ALA A 307 26.15 -30.20 -12.68
C ALA A 307 25.96 -28.68 -12.89
N HIS A 308 25.41 -28.26 -14.04
CA HIS A 308 25.16 -26.85 -14.34
C HIS A 308 23.77 -26.35 -13.94
N ARG A 309 22.82 -27.24 -13.61
CA ARG A 309 21.48 -26.80 -13.12
C ARG A 309 21.60 -26.04 -11.79
N ASP A 310 22.62 -26.36 -11.00
CA ASP A 310 22.88 -25.79 -9.69
C ASP A 310 23.99 -24.71 -9.72
N CYS A 311 24.52 -24.38 -10.90
CA CYS A 311 25.51 -23.32 -11.07
C CYS A 311 24.86 -21.96 -10.76
N THR A 312 25.26 -21.38 -9.63
CA THR A 312 24.75 -20.12 -9.08
C THR A 312 25.93 -19.17 -8.80
N PRO A 313 26.52 -18.57 -9.85
CA PRO A 313 27.71 -17.73 -9.69
C PRO A 313 27.47 -16.47 -8.84
N TRP A 314 26.22 -16.04 -8.75
CA TRP A 314 25.72 -15.33 -7.57
C TRP A 314 24.94 -16.34 -6.74
N THR A 315 25.28 -16.50 -5.46
CA THR A 315 24.46 -17.27 -4.51
C THR A 315 23.00 -16.83 -4.69
N PRO A 316 22.02 -17.74 -4.80
CA PRO A 316 20.63 -17.34 -4.94
C PRO A 316 20.26 -16.55 -3.69
N PHE A 317 20.16 -15.23 -3.83
CA PHE A 317 19.55 -14.37 -2.83
C PHE A 317 18.16 -14.04 -3.33
N THR A 318 17.18 -14.21 -2.46
CA THR A 318 15.84 -13.72 -2.68
C THR A 318 15.74 -12.29 -2.16
N LEU A 319 14.72 -11.56 -2.61
CA LEU A 319 14.38 -10.29 -1.97
C LEU A 319 14.06 -10.47 -0.49
N ASP A 320 13.45 -11.59 -0.11
CA ASP A 320 13.14 -11.92 1.28
C ASP A 320 14.41 -12.08 2.14
N ASP A 321 15.48 -12.66 1.59
CA ASP A 321 16.77 -12.74 2.27
C ASP A 321 17.32 -11.33 2.56
N ILE A 322 17.27 -10.45 1.56
CA ILE A 322 17.72 -9.06 1.69
C ILE A 322 16.84 -8.28 2.69
N PHE A 323 15.53 -8.46 2.63
CA PHE A 323 14.58 -7.83 3.54
C PHE A 323 14.85 -8.21 4.99
N THR A 324 15.14 -9.50 5.21
CA THR A 324 15.42 -10.06 6.53
C THR A 324 16.78 -9.61 7.05
N GLU A 325 17.84 -9.75 6.26
CA GLU A 325 19.22 -9.37 6.62
C GLU A 325 19.34 -7.88 6.99
N HIS A 326 18.68 -7.02 6.22
CA HIS A 326 18.75 -5.57 6.41
C HIS A 326 17.65 -5.01 7.31
N ARG A 327 16.83 -5.87 7.94
CA ARG A 327 15.75 -5.48 8.84
C ARG A 327 14.86 -4.39 8.24
N VAL A 328 14.50 -4.53 6.97
CA VAL A 328 13.84 -3.48 6.19
C VAL A 328 12.48 -3.10 6.79
N LYS A 329 11.80 -4.08 7.40
CA LYS A 329 10.56 -3.88 8.17
C LYS A 329 10.71 -2.87 9.32
N ASP A 330 11.91 -2.73 9.88
CA ASP A 330 12.18 -1.82 10.98
C ASP A 330 12.46 -0.38 10.51
N LEU A 331 12.77 -0.21 9.22
CA LEU A 331 13.03 1.11 8.62
C LEU A 331 11.73 1.89 8.36
N VAL A 332 10.62 1.18 8.19
CA VAL A 332 9.28 1.75 8.03
C VAL A 332 8.37 1.12 9.10
N PRO A 333 8.54 1.52 10.36
CA PRO A 333 7.80 0.91 11.45
C PRO A 333 6.30 1.16 11.28
N PHE A 334 5.52 0.14 11.59
CA PHE A 334 4.08 0.28 11.71
C PHE A 334 3.77 1.20 12.89
N ASN A 335 3.31 2.43 12.60
CA ASN A 335 3.03 3.39 13.66
C ASN A 335 1.64 3.14 14.26
N GLU A 336 1.62 2.48 15.42
CA GLU A 336 0.39 2.14 16.14
C GLU A 336 -0.37 3.36 16.71
N THR A 337 0.21 4.57 16.73
CA THR A 337 -0.47 5.72 17.38
C THR A 337 -1.77 6.15 16.68
N VAL A 338 -1.99 5.73 15.43
CA VAL A 338 -3.21 5.99 14.64
C VAL A 338 -4.04 4.70 14.44
N VAL A 339 -3.54 3.59 15.00
CA VAL A 339 -4.11 2.27 14.86
C VAL A 339 -4.96 1.99 16.10
N PHE A 340 -6.15 1.45 15.85
CA PHE A 340 -7.06 0.83 16.80
C PHE A 340 -6.40 0.52 18.17
N LYS A 341 -6.52 1.45 19.14
CA LYS A 341 -6.23 1.12 20.55
C LYS A 341 -7.41 0.34 21.10
N ALA A 342 -7.45 -0.95 20.78
CA ALA A 342 -8.19 -1.91 21.57
C ALA A 342 -7.66 -1.80 23.02
N ARG A 343 -8.41 -1.12 23.89
CA ARG A 343 -8.28 -1.39 25.32
C ARG A 343 -8.69 -2.83 25.55
N GLY A 344 -7.74 -3.70 25.87
CA GLY A 344 -7.99 -4.99 26.50
C GLY A 344 -7.20 -6.14 25.91
N GLU A 345 -5.99 -6.34 26.44
CA GLU A 345 -5.45 -7.63 26.88
C GLU A 345 -5.79 -8.90 26.08
N SER A 346 -4.75 -9.42 25.40
CA SER A 346 -4.48 -10.86 25.21
C SER A 346 -5.67 -11.78 24.99
N TRP A 347 -6.03 -12.00 23.73
CA TRP A 347 -6.50 -13.32 23.30
C TRP A 347 -5.29 -14.24 23.08
N THR A 348 -4.54 -14.50 24.15
CA THR A 348 -3.61 -15.63 24.19
C THR A 348 -4.11 -16.62 25.21
N ASN A 349 -4.65 -17.72 24.70
CA ASN A 349 -4.56 -19.05 25.29
C ASN A 349 -5.25 -19.24 26.66
N SER A 350 -6.53 -19.63 26.65
CA SER A 350 -7.08 -20.46 27.71
C SER A 350 -7.60 -21.77 27.13
N ARG A 351 -6.75 -22.79 27.24
CA ARG A 351 -7.19 -24.18 27.43
C ARG A 351 -8.30 -24.20 28.50
N SER A 352 -9.34 -24.98 28.20
CA SER A 352 -10.10 -25.84 29.12
C SER A 352 -9.92 -25.54 30.61
N VAL A 353 -10.98 -25.05 31.25
CA VAL A 353 -11.39 -25.47 32.60
C VAL A 353 -12.93 -25.39 32.65
N TYR A 354 -13.58 -26.50 32.32
CA TYR A 354 -14.75 -26.91 33.08
C TYR A 354 -14.18 -27.67 34.27
N ASP A 355 -14.17 -27.01 35.42
CA ASP A 355 -14.23 -27.54 36.80
C ASP A 355 -14.55 -26.38 37.73
#